data_AF-A0A2G6P4N2-F1
#
_entry.id   AF-A0A2G6P4N2-F1
#
_cell.length_a   1.000
_cell.length_b   1.000
_cell.length_c   1.000
_cell.angle_alpha   90.00
_cell.angle_beta   90.00
_cell.angle_gamma   90.00
#
_symmetry.space_group_name_H-M   'P 1'
#
loop_
_entity.id
_entity.type
_entity.pdbx_description
1 polymer ?
#
loop_
_entity_poly.entity_id
_entity_poly.type
_entity_poly.pdbx_seq_one_letter_code
_entity_poly.pdbx_strand_id
1 'polypeptide(L)'
;MFEEQKRSHTFLVDEAHNLVDRSREMFSATLSKEPFLTVRRMFKGDLPELHRVMGRINRWFLTMRKQSDSGLPRIEKSAPDGLGPLLWADQFQMTLFCIDPSFQLAAALERSRVAIFFSATLTPMAYFIDMFGCHATTRRLVVPSPFPPQKQCVVICSRISTRYRMRTKTLPEVLDAIGAVLGAKPGNYLFFFPSHEYLTDAHAAFNHTGSDVAIKVQAPRIRVCRHGRYFWRGNRPGRRSAQWRGHHWCRAAGNLMAKGTDS
;
A
#
# COMPACT_ATOMS: atom_id res chain seq x y z
N MET A 1 -1.86 -17.18 -42.31
CA MET A 1 -2.32 -15.78 -42.38
C MET A 1 -3.28 -15.47 -41.22
N PHE A 2 -2.81 -15.54 -39.96
CA PHE A 2 -3.69 -15.42 -38.76
C PHE A 2 -3.07 -14.73 -37.53
N GLU A 3 -1.86 -14.15 -37.63
CA GLU A 3 -1.22 -13.50 -36.47
C GLU A 3 -1.45 -11.98 -36.39
N GLU A 4 -1.82 -11.36 -37.51
CA GLU A 4 -1.75 -9.91 -37.72
C GLU A 4 -2.74 -9.09 -36.88
N GLN A 5 -3.81 -9.72 -36.38
CA GLN A 5 -4.80 -9.08 -35.49
C GLN A 5 -4.35 -8.97 -34.01
N LYS A 6 -3.27 -9.63 -33.57
CA LYS A 6 -2.95 -9.76 -32.13
C LYS A 6 -2.47 -8.49 -31.42
N ARG A 7 -2.17 -7.39 -32.13
CA ARG A 7 -1.58 -6.16 -31.55
C ARG A 7 -2.26 -4.87 -32.05
N SER A 8 -3.54 -4.72 -31.76
CA SER A 8 -4.34 -3.51 -32.05
C SER A 8 -4.35 -2.44 -30.94
N HIS A 9 -3.91 -2.78 -29.72
CA HIS A 9 -4.03 -1.91 -28.54
C HIS A 9 -2.73 -1.19 -28.17
N THR A 10 -2.83 0.05 -27.69
CA THR A 10 -1.74 0.76 -27.02
C THR A 10 -2.09 0.89 -25.54
N PHE A 11 -1.15 0.60 -24.65
CA PHE A 11 -1.30 0.84 -23.21
C PHE A 11 -0.69 2.18 -22.82
N LEU A 12 -1.39 2.91 -21.96
CA LEU A 12 -0.94 4.14 -21.33
C LEU A 12 -1.12 3.98 -19.81
N VAL A 13 -0.02 3.96 -19.07
CA VAL A 13 0.02 3.62 -17.64
C VAL A 13 0.42 4.84 -16.84
N ASP A 14 -0.57 5.44 -16.18
CA ASP A 14 -0.41 6.51 -15.20
C ASP A 14 0.11 5.97 -13.86
N GLU A 15 0.80 6.83 -13.12
CA GLU A 15 1.55 6.56 -11.89
C GLU A 15 2.23 5.19 -11.84
N ALA A 16 2.95 4.88 -12.93
CA ALA A 16 3.58 3.58 -13.18
C ALA A 16 4.50 3.08 -12.06
N HIS A 17 5.01 3.96 -11.18
CA HIS A 17 5.75 3.54 -9.97
C HIS A 17 4.93 2.59 -9.09
N ASN A 18 3.60 2.74 -9.05
CA ASN A 18 2.70 1.84 -8.32
C ASN A 18 2.62 0.44 -8.96
N LEU A 19 2.86 0.31 -10.26
CA LEU A 19 2.59 -0.93 -11.00
C LEU A 19 3.42 -2.11 -10.47
N VAL A 20 4.66 -1.88 -10.01
CA VAL A 20 5.50 -2.94 -9.45
C VAL A 20 4.83 -3.56 -8.22
N ASP A 21 4.53 -2.75 -7.20
CA ASP A 21 3.92 -3.27 -5.97
C ASP A 21 2.47 -3.74 -6.15
N ARG A 22 1.74 -3.17 -7.13
CA ARG A 22 0.42 -3.68 -7.52
C ARG A 22 0.50 -5.05 -8.18
N SER A 23 1.50 -5.29 -9.02
CA SER A 23 1.70 -6.59 -9.66
C SER A 23 2.24 -7.62 -8.67
N ARG A 24 3.14 -7.24 -7.75
CA ARG A 24 3.50 -8.08 -6.60
C ARG A 24 2.27 -8.47 -5.77
N GLU A 25 1.42 -7.50 -5.42
CA GLU A 25 0.15 -7.72 -4.71
C GLU A 25 -0.82 -8.63 -5.48
N MET A 26 -0.92 -8.47 -6.80
CA MET A 26 -1.83 -9.21 -7.68
C MET A 26 -1.38 -10.64 -8.02
N PHE A 27 -0.06 -10.88 -8.13
CA PHE A 27 0.52 -12.19 -8.40
C PHE A 27 0.95 -12.93 -7.12
N SER A 28 0.76 -12.35 -5.94
CA SER A 28 0.88 -13.06 -4.66
C SER A 28 -0.38 -13.86 -4.33
N ALA A 29 -0.22 -15.01 -3.69
CA ALA A 29 -1.33 -15.84 -3.23
C ALA A 29 -1.31 -16.01 -1.70
N THR A 30 -2.30 -15.44 -1.01
CA THR A 30 -2.50 -15.63 0.44
C THR A 30 -3.52 -16.74 0.71
N LEU A 31 -3.15 -17.68 1.57
CA LEU A 31 -3.87 -18.88 1.93
C LEU A 31 -4.15 -18.80 3.44
N SER A 32 -5.43 -18.65 3.81
CA SER A 32 -5.92 -18.47 5.18
C SER A 32 -6.86 -19.60 5.59
N LYS A 33 -7.05 -19.85 6.89
CA LYS A 33 -7.86 -21.00 7.35
C LYS A 33 -9.36 -20.91 7.04
N GLU A 34 -9.92 -19.72 7.10
CA GLU A 34 -11.37 -19.55 7.24
C GLU A 34 -12.20 -20.18 6.11
N PRO A 35 -11.87 -20.00 4.80
CA PRO A 35 -12.63 -20.61 3.70
C PRO A 35 -12.66 -22.14 3.78
N PHE A 36 -11.58 -22.72 4.29
CA PHE A 36 -11.31 -24.16 4.32
C PHE A 36 -12.11 -24.85 5.44
N LEU A 37 -12.19 -24.28 6.65
CA LEU A 37 -13.07 -24.84 7.69
C LEU A 37 -14.53 -24.77 7.27
N THR A 38 -14.91 -23.78 6.47
CA THR A 38 -16.25 -23.69 5.88
C THR A 38 -16.47 -24.81 4.88
N VAL A 39 -15.62 -24.98 3.85
CA VAL A 39 -15.70 -26.10 2.89
C VAL A 39 -15.69 -27.47 3.59
N ARG A 40 -14.83 -27.69 4.59
CA ARG A 40 -14.78 -28.96 5.34
C ARG A 40 -16.05 -29.24 6.14
N ARG A 41 -16.74 -28.20 6.63
CA ARG A 41 -18.03 -28.34 7.33
C ARG A 41 -19.17 -28.59 6.36
N MET A 42 -19.14 -27.97 5.17
CA MET A 42 -20.16 -28.14 4.13
C MET A 42 -20.22 -29.59 3.61
N PHE A 43 -19.07 -30.18 3.26
CA PHE A 43 -19.01 -31.54 2.71
C PHE A 43 -18.81 -32.64 3.78
N LYS A 44 -19.39 -32.46 4.98
CA LYS A 44 -19.21 -33.36 6.13
C LYS A 44 -20.16 -34.58 6.07
N GLY A 45 -19.99 -35.38 5.03
CA GLY A 45 -20.71 -36.64 4.80
C GLY A 45 -20.63 -37.05 3.34
N ASP A 46 -20.84 -36.07 2.45
CA ASP A 46 -21.03 -36.25 1.01
C ASP A 46 -19.73 -36.60 0.28
N LEU A 47 -18.60 -36.07 0.73
CA LEU A 47 -17.28 -36.34 0.15
C LEU A 47 -16.27 -36.74 1.25
N PRO A 48 -16.28 -38.01 1.71
CA PRO A 48 -15.40 -38.49 2.77
C PRO A 48 -13.90 -38.32 2.46
N GLU A 49 -13.49 -38.50 1.20
CA GLU A 49 -12.11 -38.27 0.79
C GLU A 49 -11.71 -36.80 0.89
N LEU A 50 -12.54 -35.87 0.40
CA LEU A 50 -12.29 -34.44 0.56
C LEU A 50 -12.17 -34.10 2.05
N HIS A 51 -13.11 -34.55 2.89
CA HIS A 51 -13.02 -34.37 4.34
C HIS A 51 -11.73 -34.97 4.94
N ARG A 52 -11.24 -36.12 4.45
CA ARG A 52 -9.98 -36.75 4.86
C ARG A 52 -8.75 -35.95 4.44
N VAL A 53 -8.70 -35.43 3.21
CA VAL A 53 -7.66 -34.49 2.75
C VAL A 53 -7.65 -33.28 3.68
N MET A 54 -8.80 -32.61 3.80
CA MET A 54 -9.06 -31.44 4.66
C MET A 54 -8.76 -31.70 6.15
N GLY A 55 -8.71 -32.96 6.57
CA GLY A 55 -8.28 -33.42 7.90
C GLY A 55 -6.77 -33.65 8.04
N ARG A 56 -6.09 -34.19 7.02
CA ARG A 56 -4.61 -34.24 6.97
C ARG A 56 -4.03 -32.84 7.07
N ILE A 57 -4.61 -31.93 6.29
CA ILE A 57 -4.27 -30.51 6.26
C ILE A 57 -4.13 -29.92 7.68
N ASN A 58 -5.17 -30.09 8.50
CA ASN A 58 -5.27 -29.36 9.77
C ASN A 58 -4.17 -29.75 10.77
N ARG A 59 -3.43 -30.85 10.54
CA ARG A 59 -2.31 -31.24 11.40
C ARG A 59 -1.01 -30.50 11.05
N TRP A 60 -0.77 -30.15 9.78
CA TRP A 60 0.51 -29.58 9.35
C TRP A 60 0.69 -28.11 9.77
N PHE A 61 -0.29 -27.23 9.54
CA PHE A 61 -0.20 -25.85 10.06
C PHE A 61 -0.12 -25.80 11.60
N LEU A 62 -0.63 -26.80 12.34
CA LEU A 62 -0.41 -26.87 13.80
C LEU A 62 1.05 -27.16 14.15
N THR A 63 1.76 -27.98 13.36
CA THR A 63 3.21 -28.18 13.47
C THR A 63 3.97 -26.89 13.13
N MET A 64 3.66 -26.25 11.99
CA MET A 64 4.33 -25.01 11.58
C MET A 64 4.10 -23.87 12.58
N ARG A 65 2.92 -23.78 13.21
CA ARG A 65 2.66 -22.79 14.27
C ARG A 65 3.55 -23.02 15.50
N LYS A 66 3.70 -24.27 15.97
CA LYS A 66 4.62 -24.63 17.07
C LYS A 66 6.09 -24.34 16.75
N GLN A 67 6.47 -24.33 15.47
CA GLN A 67 7.81 -23.95 15.00
C GLN A 67 7.97 -22.43 14.76
N SER A 68 6.95 -21.63 15.09
CA SER A 68 6.88 -20.18 14.84
C SER A 68 6.55 -19.38 16.11
N ASP A 69 6.93 -19.90 17.28
CA ASP A 69 6.55 -19.41 18.63
C ASP A 69 7.01 -17.97 18.97
N SER A 70 7.74 -17.28 18.08
CA SER A 70 8.13 -15.87 18.25
C SER A 70 7.08 -14.85 17.78
N GLY A 71 6.00 -15.29 17.12
CA GLY A 71 4.96 -14.40 16.58
C GLY A 71 5.39 -13.52 15.39
N LEU A 72 6.63 -13.67 14.90
CA LEU A 72 7.18 -12.93 13.77
C LEU A 72 6.93 -13.65 12.43
N PRO A 73 6.76 -12.92 11.31
CA PRO A 73 6.59 -13.53 10.00
C PRO A 73 7.89 -14.21 9.53
N ARG A 74 7.83 -15.53 9.36
CA ARG A 74 8.93 -16.35 8.80
C ARG A 74 8.94 -16.22 7.27
N ILE A 75 10.10 -15.89 6.70
CA ILE A 75 10.33 -15.78 5.25
C ILE A 75 11.23 -16.94 4.83
N GLU A 76 10.79 -17.71 3.84
CA GLU A 76 11.55 -18.85 3.29
C GLU A 76 11.82 -18.64 1.80
N LYS A 77 12.97 -19.12 1.31
CA LYS A 77 13.41 -18.93 -0.09
C LYS A 77 12.82 -19.95 -1.07
N SER A 78 12.24 -21.03 -0.56
CA SER A 78 11.58 -22.10 -1.30
C SER A 78 10.19 -22.34 -0.72
N ALA A 79 9.30 -22.91 -1.51
CA ALA A 79 8.07 -23.48 -0.98
C ALA A 79 8.40 -24.64 0.00
N PRO A 80 7.73 -24.74 1.16
CA PRO A 80 7.85 -25.92 2.02
C PRO A 80 7.46 -27.21 1.30
N ASP A 81 8.22 -28.28 1.51
CA ASP A 81 7.90 -29.60 0.94
C ASP A 81 6.52 -30.08 1.41
N GLY A 82 5.74 -30.62 0.46
CA GLY A 82 4.36 -31.06 0.74
C GLY A 82 3.31 -29.94 0.83
N LEU A 83 3.60 -28.74 0.31
CA LEU A 83 2.67 -27.59 0.35
C LEU A 83 1.27 -27.87 -0.21
N GLY A 84 1.22 -28.53 -1.38
CA GLY A 84 0.01 -28.67 -2.20
C GLY A 84 -1.22 -29.21 -1.47
N PRO A 85 -1.10 -30.28 -0.64
CA PRO A 85 -2.27 -30.89 -0.02
C PRO A 85 -2.60 -30.43 1.40
N LEU A 86 -2.00 -29.37 2.00
CA LEU A 86 -1.91 -29.26 3.49
C LEU A 86 -2.06 -27.87 4.18
N LEU A 87 -2.99 -26.99 3.80
CA LEU A 87 -2.98 -25.56 4.19
C LEU A 87 -4.05 -24.99 5.22
N TRP A 88 -4.24 -25.49 6.46
CA TRP A 88 -5.26 -24.95 7.43
C TRP A 88 -4.92 -25.03 8.98
N ALA A 89 -4.90 -23.93 9.76
CA ALA A 89 -4.97 -23.81 11.25
C ALA A 89 -5.34 -22.37 11.67
N ASP A 90 -5.96 -22.14 12.84
CA ASP A 90 -6.61 -20.84 13.13
C ASP A 90 -5.61 -19.73 13.49
N GLN A 91 -5.87 -18.54 12.95
CA GLN A 91 -4.95 -17.39 12.88
C GLN A 91 -3.61 -17.66 12.17
N PHE A 92 -3.55 -18.66 11.27
CA PHE A 92 -2.44 -18.82 10.33
C PHE A 92 -2.81 -18.27 8.94
N GLN A 93 -1.93 -17.43 8.38
CA GLN A 93 -1.96 -17.01 6.99
C GLN A 93 -0.59 -17.31 6.36
N MET A 94 -0.58 -17.98 5.23
CA MET A 94 0.62 -18.20 4.42
C MET A 94 0.50 -17.36 3.15
N THR A 95 1.52 -16.60 2.77
CA THR A 95 1.52 -15.85 1.51
C THR A 95 2.69 -16.29 0.65
N LEU A 96 2.39 -16.91 -0.50
CA LEU A 96 3.35 -17.01 -1.59
C LEU A 96 3.49 -15.61 -2.18
N PHE A 97 4.57 -14.92 -1.82
CA PHE A 97 4.79 -13.53 -2.21
C PHE A 97 5.54 -13.45 -3.55
N CYS A 98 4.95 -12.77 -4.53
CA CYS A 98 5.60 -12.48 -5.80
C CYS A 98 6.66 -11.38 -5.58
N ILE A 99 7.95 -11.77 -5.62
CA ILE A 99 9.09 -10.84 -5.49
C ILE A 99 9.32 -10.09 -6.81
N ASP A 100 9.25 -10.81 -7.93
CA ASP A 100 9.49 -10.31 -9.28
C ASP A 100 8.26 -10.56 -10.18
N PRO A 101 7.51 -9.50 -10.56
CA PRO A 101 6.37 -9.58 -11.47
C PRO A 101 6.73 -9.39 -12.96
N SER A 102 8.02 -9.25 -13.30
CA SER A 102 8.47 -8.87 -14.64
C SER A 102 7.98 -9.80 -15.74
N PHE A 103 8.04 -11.12 -15.53
CA PHE A 103 7.61 -12.14 -16.49
C PHE A 103 6.11 -12.03 -16.82
N GLN A 104 5.26 -11.87 -15.80
CA GLN A 104 3.82 -11.77 -15.99
C GLN A 104 3.41 -10.42 -16.59
N LEU A 105 4.17 -9.36 -16.33
CA LEU A 105 4.00 -8.06 -16.99
C LEU A 105 4.45 -8.10 -18.45
N ALA A 106 5.59 -8.72 -18.77
CA ALA A 106 6.04 -8.92 -20.15
C ALA A 106 4.97 -9.63 -21.00
N ALA A 107 4.42 -10.76 -20.49
CA ALA A 107 3.33 -11.49 -21.15
C ALA A 107 2.04 -10.66 -21.30
N ALA A 108 1.80 -9.67 -20.44
CA ALA A 108 0.70 -8.71 -20.62
C ALA A 108 1.03 -7.68 -21.71
N LEU A 109 2.28 -7.20 -21.78
CA LEU A 109 2.74 -6.21 -22.76
C LEU A 109 2.79 -6.75 -24.19
N GLU A 110 3.08 -8.04 -24.40
CA GLU A 110 3.07 -8.70 -25.71
C GLU A 110 1.73 -8.59 -26.47
N ARG A 111 0.64 -8.38 -25.73
CA ARG A 111 -0.74 -8.19 -26.22
C ARG A 111 -1.02 -6.77 -26.74
N SER A 112 -0.06 -5.85 -26.54
CA SER A 112 -0.10 -4.47 -27.02
C SER A 112 0.86 -4.28 -28.21
N ARG A 113 0.63 -3.23 -29.00
CA ARG A 113 1.58 -2.75 -30.01
C ARG A 113 2.64 -1.84 -29.39
N VAL A 114 2.25 -1.06 -28.40
CA VAL A 114 3.04 -0.06 -27.69
C VAL A 114 2.53 0.02 -26.25
N ALA A 115 3.45 0.19 -25.30
CA ALA A 115 3.12 0.58 -23.94
C ALA A 115 3.91 1.84 -23.55
N ILE A 116 3.22 2.81 -22.95
CA ILE A 116 3.78 4.07 -22.47
C ILE A 116 3.56 4.12 -20.95
N PHE A 117 4.64 4.17 -20.19
CA PHE A 117 4.62 4.31 -18.74
C PHE A 117 5.01 5.73 -18.37
N PHE A 118 4.24 6.39 -17.51
CA PHE A 118 4.59 7.70 -16.97
C PHE A 118 4.38 7.77 -15.46
N SER A 119 5.28 8.51 -14.79
CA SER A 119 5.21 8.92 -13.40
C SER A 119 6.40 9.83 -13.10
N ALA A 120 6.26 10.74 -12.13
CA ALA A 120 7.34 11.63 -11.68
C ALA A 120 8.46 10.91 -10.89
N THR A 121 8.27 9.66 -10.47
CA THR A 121 9.11 8.97 -9.47
C THR A 121 9.79 7.68 -9.96
N LEU A 122 9.98 7.52 -11.28
CA LEU A 122 10.65 6.35 -11.89
C LEU A 122 12.18 6.35 -11.70
N THR A 123 12.63 6.40 -10.44
CA THR A 123 14.04 6.44 -10.04
C THR A 123 14.35 5.33 -9.02
N PRO A 124 15.36 4.46 -9.25
CA PRO A 124 16.19 4.35 -10.46
C PRO A 124 15.42 3.77 -11.65
N MET A 125 15.54 4.39 -12.83
CA MET A 125 14.74 4.01 -14.00
C MET A 125 15.03 2.58 -14.52
N ALA A 126 16.25 2.07 -14.37
CA ALA A 126 16.60 0.70 -14.75
C ALA A 126 15.76 -0.34 -14.01
N TYR A 127 15.67 -0.24 -12.68
CA TYR A 127 14.84 -1.12 -11.85
C TYR A 127 13.36 -1.15 -12.31
N PHE A 128 12.80 -0.01 -12.71
CA PHE A 128 11.43 0.02 -13.23
C PHE A 128 11.29 -0.61 -14.62
N ILE A 129 12.26 -0.44 -15.52
CA ILE A 129 12.27 -1.13 -16.83
C ILE A 129 12.28 -2.65 -16.62
N ASP A 130 13.20 -3.13 -15.78
CA ASP A 130 13.35 -4.57 -15.49
C ASP A 130 12.07 -5.12 -14.84
N MET A 131 11.56 -4.47 -13.78
CA MET A 131 10.36 -4.90 -13.06
C MET A 131 9.05 -4.76 -13.85
N PHE A 132 9.00 -3.94 -14.91
CA PHE A 132 7.87 -3.89 -15.84
C PHE A 132 7.92 -5.00 -16.91
N GLY A 133 8.99 -5.80 -16.97
CA GLY A 133 9.20 -6.76 -18.06
C GLY A 133 9.51 -6.08 -19.40
N CYS A 134 10.05 -4.85 -19.35
CA CYS A 134 10.40 -4.08 -20.54
C CYS A 134 11.81 -4.46 -21.04
N HIS A 135 12.00 -4.46 -22.36
CA HIS A 135 13.31 -4.76 -22.93
C HIS A 135 14.35 -3.67 -22.58
N ALA A 136 15.62 -4.03 -22.41
CA ALA A 136 16.67 -3.07 -22.00
C ALA A 136 16.82 -1.85 -22.92
N THR A 137 16.50 -2.03 -24.22
CA THR A 137 16.49 -0.98 -25.26
C THR A 137 15.24 -0.09 -25.28
N THR A 138 14.32 -0.27 -24.33
CA THR A 138 13.12 0.58 -24.14
C THR A 138 13.52 2.05 -24.08
N ARG A 139 12.86 2.90 -24.89
CA ARG A 139 13.12 4.34 -24.91
C ARG A 139 12.81 4.98 -23.55
N ARG A 140 13.69 5.89 -23.14
CA ARG A 140 13.67 6.56 -21.84
C ARG A 140 13.49 8.06 -22.08
N LEU A 141 12.61 8.68 -21.31
CA LEU A 141 12.39 10.12 -21.36
C LEU A 141 12.29 10.64 -19.92
N VAL A 142 13.07 11.67 -19.62
CA VAL A 142 12.97 12.44 -18.37
C VAL A 142 12.72 13.88 -18.79
N VAL A 143 11.61 14.44 -18.32
CA VAL A 143 11.23 15.84 -18.59
C VAL A 143 11.59 16.67 -17.33
N PRO A 144 12.29 17.80 -17.45
CA PRO A 144 12.58 18.66 -16.29
C PRO A 144 11.30 19.28 -15.73
N SER A 145 11.34 19.72 -14.47
CA SER A 145 10.22 20.43 -13.85
C SER A 145 9.89 21.72 -14.63
N PRO A 146 8.63 21.96 -15.02
CA PRO A 146 8.22 23.21 -15.67
C PRO A 146 8.03 24.37 -14.69
N PHE A 147 8.21 24.14 -13.38
CA PHE A 147 7.93 25.13 -12.33
C PHE A 147 9.19 25.92 -11.95
N PRO A 148 9.11 27.27 -11.84
CA PRO A 148 10.25 28.10 -11.43
C PRO A 148 10.80 27.70 -10.05
N PRO A 149 12.11 27.41 -9.90
CA PRO A 149 12.70 26.97 -8.62
C PRO A 149 12.45 27.93 -7.46
N GLN A 150 12.33 29.23 -7.74
CA GLN A 150 12.07 30.28 -6.73
C GLN A 150 10.71 30.13 -6.03
N LYS A 151 9.79 29.30 -6.57
CA LYS A 151 8.51 28.97 -5.94
C LYS A 151 8.59 27.75 -5.00
N GLN A 152 9.75 27.12 -4.89
CA GLN A 152 9.99 25.95 -4.03
C GLN A 152 11.09 26.26 -3.00
N CYS A 153 10.74 26.22 -1.72
CA CYS A 153 11.71 26.23 -0.63
C CYS A 153 11.86 24.81 -0.07
N VAL A 154 13.10 24.36 0.15
CA VAL A 154 13.41 23.06 0.76
C VAL A 154 14.32 23.30 1.95
N VAL A 155 13.86 22.93 3.14
CA VAL A 155 14.60 23.06 4.40
C VAL A 155 14.81 21.67 4.99
N ILE A 156 16.04 21.35 5.39
CA ILE A 156 16.42 20.03 5.90
C ILE A 156 16.85 20.15 7.36
N CYS A 157 16.02 19.68 8.29
CA CYS A 157 16.42 19.53 9.69
C CYS A 157 17.15 18.19 9.89
N SER A 158 18.47 18.20 9.73
CA SER A 158 19.32 17.01 9.86
C SER A 158 19.49 16.48 11.30
N ARG A 159 19.07 17.26 12.31
CA ARG A 159 19.28 16.95 13.74
C ARG A 159 18.30 15.89 14.28
N ILE A 160 17.07 15.85 13.78
CA ILE A 160 15.98 15.08 14.37
C ILE A 160 15.83 13.72 13.67
N SER A 161 16.01 12.62 14.42
CA SER A 161 16.05 11.26 13.85
C SER A 161 14.71 10.52 13.98
N THR A 162 13.91 10.48 12.91
CA THR A 162 12.63 9.73 12.86
C THR A 162 12.77 8.21 12.61
N ARG A 163 14.00 7.68 12.71
CA ARG A 163 14.27 6.23 12.65
C ARG A 163 13.57 5.50 13.79
N TYR A 164 13.01 4.32 13.54
CA TYR A 164 12.11 3.61 14.48
C TYR A 164 12.62 3.58 15.95
N ARG A 165 13.88 3.18 16.18
CA ARG A 165 14.51 3.13 17.52
C ARG A 165 14.59 4.46 18.28
N MET A 166 14.47 5.60 17.57
CA MET A 166 14.61 6.95 18.14
C MET A 166 13.28 7.66 18.33
N ARG A 167 12.20 7.24 17.63
CA ARG A 167 10.94 7.98 17.49
C ARG A 167 10.34 8.49 18.79
N THR A 168 10.26 7.65 19.81
CA THR A 168 9.69 7.99 21.13
C THR A 168 10.53 9.03 21.86
N LYS A 169 11.87 9.01 21.68
CA LYS A 169 12.78 9.98 22.28
C LYS A 169 12.79 11.32 21.53
N THR A 170 12.73 11.29 20.20
CA THR A 170 12.79 12.49 19.34
C THR A 170 11.41 13.10 19.07
N LEU A 171 10.33 12.54 19.61
CA LEU A 171 8.98 13.06 19.37
C LEU A 171 8.82 14.52 19.83
N PRO A 172 9.30 14.95 21.02
CA PRO A 172 9.23 16.36 21.41
C PRO A 172 9.90 17.29 20.39
N GLU A 173 11.12 16.95 19.94
CA GLU A 173 11.84 17.72 18.93
C GLU A 173 11.06 17.86 17.60
N VAL A 174 10.32 16.82 17.21
CA VAL A 174 9.43 16.86 16.03
C VAL A 174 8.25 17.81 16.26
N LEU A 175 7.65 17.81 17.45
CA LEU A 175 6.53 18.69 17.79
C LEU A 175 6.97 20.16 17.89
N ASP A 176 8.15 20.43 18.47
CA ASP A 176 8.78 21.75 18.50
C ASP A 176 9.02 22.28 17.08
N ALA A 177 9.54 21.44 16.18
CA ALA A 177 9.76 21.79 14.78
C ALA A 177 8.44 22.03 14.02
N ILE A 178 7.37 21.29 14.34
CA ILE A 178 6.03 21.52 13.80
C ILE A 178 5.47 22.86 14.29
N GLY A 179 5.55 23.13 15.61
CA GLY A 179 5.10 24.38 16.21
C GLY A 179 5.82 25.60 15.65
N ALA A 180 7.14 25.53 15.48
CA ALA A 180 7.94 26.58 14.87
C ALA A 180 7.53 26.87 13.42
N VAL A 181 7.23 25.85 12.61
CA VAL A 181 6.74 26.03 11.23
C VAL A 181 5.33 26.64 11.19
N LEU A 182 4.43 26.19 12.06
CA LEU A 182 3.06 26.70 12.16
C LEU A 182 3.04 28.18 12.59
N GLY A 183 3.86 28.56 13.58
CA GLY A 183 3.97 29.93 14.07
C GLY A 183 4.72 30.87 13.12
N ALA A 184 5.66 30.37 12.31
CA ALA A 184 6.45 31.20 11.39
C ALA A 184 5.67 31.75 10.19
N LYS A 185 4.55 31.11 9.78
CA LYS A 185 3.75 31.57 8.65
C LYS A 185 2.32 31.00 8.65
N PRO A 186 1.26 31.81 8.51
CA PRO A 186 -0.11 31.31 8.35
C PRO A 186 -0.27 30.54 7.03
N GLY A 187 -1.02 29.44 7.05
CA GLY A 187 -1.22 28.58 5.89
C GLY A 187 -1.89 27.25 6.19
N ASN A 188 -1.96 26.41 5.14
CA ASN A 188 -2.37 25.00 5.24
C ASN A 188 -1.12 24.11 5.18
N TYR A 189 -0.95 23.24 6.16
CA TYR A 189 0.21 22.36 6.30
C TYR A 189 -0.16 20.89 6.19
N LEU A 190 0.74 20.09 5.63
CA LEU A 190 0.66 18.65 5.49
C LEU A 190 1.89 18.02 6.15
N PHE A 191 1.69 17.32 7.27
CA PHE A 191 2.75 16.56 7.93
C PHE A 191 2.57 15.07 7.64
N PHE A 192 3.65 14.44 7.16
CA PHE A 192 3.69 13.04 6.73
C PHE A 192 4.49 12.21 7.73
N PHE A 193 3.83 11.29 8.43
CA PHE A 193 4.48 10.47 9.46
C PHE A 193 4.83 9.06 8.95
N PRO A 194 6.01 8.51 9.31
CA PRO A 194 6.45 7.18 8.87
C PRO A 194 5.61 5.96 9.29
N SER A 195 4.69 6.09 10.24
CA SER A 195 3.67 5.07 10.56
C SER A 195 2.41 5.74 11.11
N HIS A 196 1.26 5.06 11.02
CA HIS A 196 0.00 5.59 11.55
C HIS A 196 0.02 5.66 13.09
N GLU A 197 0.61 4.66 13.74
CA GLU A 197 0.97 4.65 15.17
C GLU A 197 1.67 5.96 15.59
N TYR A 198 2.78 6.30 14.92
CA TYR A 198 3.56 7.51 15.24
C TYR A 198 2.82 8.83 14.93
N LEU A 199 1.86 8.82 13.99
CA LEU A 199 0.93 9.93 13.79
C LEU A 199 -0.08 10.06 14.94
N THR A 200 -0.55 8.93 15.49
CA THR A 200 -1.45 8.93 16.65
C THR A 200 -0.73 9.44 17.89
N ASP A 201 0.51 8.98 18.13
CA ASP A 201 1.37 9.47 19.22
C ASP A 201 1.59 10.98 19.11
N ALA A 202 1.98 11.46 17.92
CA ALA A 202 2.23 12.88 17.67
C ALA A 202 0.97 13.73 17.78
N HIS A 203 -0.18 13.25 17.29
CA HIS A 203 -1.46 13.94 17.39
C HIS A 203 -1.94 14.04 18.85
N ALA A 204 -1.82 12.97 19.63
CA ALA A 204 -2.16 12.98 21.04
C ALA A 204 -1.29 13.98 21.81
N ALA A 205 0.03 13.90 21.65
CA ALA A 205 0.98 14.80 22.29
C ALA A 205 0.79 16.28 21.88
N PHE A 206 0.50 16.57 20.60
CA PHE A 206 0.24 17.93 20.13
C PHE A 206 -1.07 18.51 20.69
N ASN A 207 -2.15 17.71 20.80
CA ASN A 207 -3.40 18.22 21.40
C ASN A 207 -3.24 18.57 22.89
N HIS A 208 -2.31 17.93 23.60
CA HIS A 208 -1.98 18.29 24.98
C HIS A 208 -1.26 19.64 25.13
N THR A 209 -0.73 20.26 24.06
CA THR A 209 -0.11 21.59 24.12
C THR A 209 -1.11 22.75 23.94
N GLY A 210 -2.41 22.46 23.80
CA GLY A 210 -3.48 23.48 23.84
C GLY A 210 -3.52 24.47 22.67
N SER A 211 -2.96 24.10 21.51
CA SER A 211 -2.89 24.99 20.34
C SER A 211 -4.23 25.07 19.58
N ASP A 212 -4.73 26.28 19.29
CA ASP A 212 -5.98 26.56 18.57
C ASP A 212 -5.87 26.32 17.04
N VAL A 213 -5.26 25.20 16.64
CA VAL A 213 -4.98 24.86 15.25
C VAL A 213 -6.02 23.86 14.76
N ALA A 214 -6.71 24.18 13.65
CA ALA A 214 -7.72 23.30 13.09
C ALA A 214 -7.07 22.07 12.41
N ILE A 215 -7.05 20.95 13.14
CA ILE A 215 -6.38 19.70 12.74
C ILE A 215 -7.37 18.69 12.10
N LYS A 216 -6.89 17.95 11.10
CA LYS A 216 -7.55 16.76 10.53
C LYS A 216 -6.55 15.61 10.40
N VAL A 217 -6.92 14.46 10.97
CA VAL A 217 -6.10 13.23 10.98
C VAL A 217 -6.62 12.25 9.93
N GLN A 218 -5.72 11.66 9.13
CA GLN A 218 -6.06 10.56 8.23
C GLN A 218 -6.22 9.24 8.99
N ALA A 219 -7.45 8.70 8.98
CA ALA A 219 -7.75 7.36 9.51
C ALA A 219 -6.99 6.25 8.77
N PRO A 220 -6.66 5.12 9.44
CA PRO A 220 -5.94 4.02 8.83
C PRO A 220 -6.84 3.30 7.82
N ARG A 221 -6.29 2.95 6.65
CA ARG A 221 -7.07 2.31 5.58
C ARG A 221 -7.32 0.84 5.91
N ILE A 222 -8.46 0.56 6.51
CA ILE A 222 -8.94 -0.82 6.76
C ILE A 222 -8.86 -1.63 5.47
N ARG A 223 -8.15 -2.77 5.51
CA ARG A 223 -8.06 -3.71 4.38
C ARG A 223 -9.37 -4.49 4.27
N VAL A 224 -10.34 -3.93 3.54
CA VAL A 224 -11.66 -4.53 3.31
C VAL A 224 -11.51 -5.83 2.51
N CYS A 225 -11.52 -6.97 3.21
CA CYS A 225 -11.83 -8.26 2.59
C CYS A 225 -13.25 -8.22 2.01
N ARG A 226 -13.50 -8.93 0.91
CA ARG A 226 -14.73 -8.83 0.11
C ARG A 226 -16.00 -8.99 0.97
N HIS A 227 -16.82 -7.93 1.06
CA HIS A 227 -18.17 -7.81 0.47
C HIS A 227 -18.90 -6.58 1.05
N GLY A 228 -19.18 -5.57 0.22
CA GLY A 228 -19.95 -4.40 0.65
C GLY A 228 -20.10 -3.37 -0.48
N ARG A 229 -21.34 -3.06 -0.87
CA ARG A 229 -21.62 -2.02 -1.88
C ARG A 229 -21.74 -0.67 -1.18
N TYR A 230 -20.78 0.24 -1.39
CA TYR A 230 -20.88 1.61 -0.88
C TYR A 230 -21.57 2.50 -1.92
N PHE A 231 -22.90 2.54 -1.83
CA PHE A 231 -23.77 3.37 -2.66
C PHE A 231 -23.79 4.81 -2.14
N TRP A 232 -23.53 5.79 -3.00
CA TRP A 232 -23.56 7.21 -2.66
C TRP A 232 -25.01 7.70 -2.56
N ARG A 233 -25.47 8.14 -1.37
CA ARG A 233 -26.68 8.94 -1.23
C ARG A 233 -26.32 10.43 -1.31
N GLY A 234 -26.86 11.10 -2.32
CA GLY A 234 -26.63 12.53 -2.54
C GLY A 234 -27.34 13.44 -1.52
N ASN A 235 -26.84 14.68 -1.43
CA ASN A 235 -27.42 15.73 -0.60
C ASN A 235 -28.88 16.02 -0.96
N ARG A 236 -29.72 16.23 0.08
CA ARG A 236 -30.89 17.10 -0.06
C ARG A 236 -30.42 18.56 -0.15
N PRO A 237 -31.04 19.43 -0.96
CA PRO A 237 -30.67 20.85 -1.02
C PRO A 237 -31.02 21.55 0.30
N GLY A 238 -30.21 22.52 0.74
CA GLY A 238 -30.57 23.33 1.91
C GLY A 238 -29.47 24.12 2.63
N ARG A 239 -28.17 23.85 2.44
CA ARG A 239 -27.09 24.64 3.07
C ARG A 239 -26.03 25.09 2.08
N ARG A 240 -25.73 26.39 2.08
CA ARG A 240 -24.67 27.03 1.27
C ARG A 240 -23.35 27.00 2.04
N SER A 241 -22.45 26.09 1.66
CA SER A 241 -21.03 26.19 1.96
C SER A 241 -20.23 25.61 0.78
N ALA A 242 -19.07 26.19 0.48
CA ALA A 242 -18.33 25.90 -0.75
C ALA A 242 -17.68 24.50 -0.71
N GLN A 243 -18.39 23.51 -1.25
CA GLN A 243 -17.92 22.13 -1.33
C GLN A 243 -16.87 21.98 -2.44
N TRP A 244 -15.59 22.02 -2.07
CA TRP A 244 -14.48 21.76 -2.99
C TRP A 244 -14.61 20.36 -3.63
N ARG A 245 -14.66 20.32 -4.96
CA ARG A 245 -14.62 19.10 -5.75
C ARG A 245 -13.18 18.82 -6.16
N GLY A 246 -12.63 17.70 -5.73
CA GLY A 246 -11.33 17.19 -6.14
C GLY A 246 -11.32 15.67 -6.04
N HIS A 247 -11.09 14.98 -7.15
CA HIS A 247 -11.06 13.52 -7.21
C HIS A 247 -9.66 12.97 -6.90
N HIS A 248 -9.61 11.70 -6.49
CA HIS A 248 -8.42 10.83 -6.40
C HIS A 248 -7.17 11.37 -5.66
N TRP A 249 -7.00 10.93 -4.41
CA TRP A 249 -5.69 10.76 -3.77
C TRP A 249 -5.58 9.34 -3.20
N CYS A 250 -4.47 8.64 -3.40
CA CYS A 250 -4.36 7.22 -3.05
C CYS A 250 -2.92 6.76 -2.75
N ARG A 251 -2.75 6.07 -1.60
CA ARG A 251 -1.56 5.38 -1.06
C ARG A 251 -0.50 6.23 -0.33
N ALA A 252 0.11 5.53 0.64
CA ALA A 252 1.27 5.85 1.49
C ALA A 252 1.14 7.04 2.47
N ALA A 253 1.78 6.86 3.64
CA ALA A 253 1.74 7.71 4.83
C ALA A 253 0.32 7.95 5.42
N GLY A 254 0.30 8.38 6.69
CA GLY A 254 -0.86 8.98 7.32
C GLY A 254 -0.63 10.49 7.42
N ASN A 255 -1.55 11.27 6.90
CA ASN A 255 -1.43 12.71 6.79
C ASN A 255 -2.09 13.40 7.99
N LEU A 256 -1.40 14.40 8.54
CA LEU A 256 -1.97 15.41 9.41
C LEU A 256 -2.14 16.70 8.58
N MET A 257 -3.37 17.17 8.42
CA MET A 257 -3.66 18.49 7.86
C MET A 257 -3.89 19.48 9.00
N ALA A 258 -3.17 20.60 8.98
CA ALA A 258 -3.34 21.70 9.92
C ALA A 258 -3.64 23.01 9.17
N LYS A 259 -4.62 23.78 9.62
CA LYS A 259 -4.83 25.16 9.16
C LYS A 259 -4.54 26.13 10.31
N GLY A 260 -3.61 27.05 10.10
CA GLY A 260 -3.45 28.23 10.95
C GLY A 260 -4.63 29.19 10.78
N THR A 261 -5.16 29.67 11.90
CA THR A 261 -6.11 30.80 11.95
C THR A 261 -5.37 32.11 11.71
N ASP A 262 -6.07 33.07 11.09
CA ASP A 262 -5.65 34.47 11.11
C ASP A 262 -6.15 35.08 12.43
N SER A 263 -5.29 35.82 13.13
CA SER A 263 -5.55 36.51 14.40
C SER A 263 -5.96 37.96 14.21
#